data_AF-A0A7S0MB70-F1
#
_entry.id   AF-A0A7S0MB70-F1
#
_cell.length_a   1.000
_cell.length_b   1.000
_cell.length_c   1.000
_cell.angle_alpha   90.00
_cell.angle_beta   90.00
_cell.angle_gamma   90.00
#
_symmetry.space_group_name_H-M   'P 1'
#
loop_
_entity.id
_entity.type
_entity.pdbx_description
1 polymer ?
#
loop_
_entity_poly.entity_id
_entity_poly.type
_entity_poly.pdbx_seq_one_letter_code
_entity_poly.pdbx_strand_id
1 'polypeptide(L)'
;VTTIALNCISVELNRPEFSACTRLIFKTAPNEKSVAFFESEICCKLNNLKHLDLRGSHLQISGIQIFTGFLSKLESLTHLCLLDNRLGEEGARLLACALCHLTQLVHLDLGWNEIGAEGVVWLARPLSKLRRLERLALCGNGLRSNGMCRLAAALAPLARLQHLDLG
;
A
#
# COMPACT_ATOMS: atom_id res chain seq x y z
N VAL A 1 15.45 -1.40 18.75
CA VAL A 1 15.10 -1.46 17.32
C VAL A 1 16.39 -1.40 16.55
N THR A 2 16.79 -2.50 15.93
CA THR A 2 17.99 -2.52 15.08
C THR A 2 17.54 -2.08 13.70
N THR A 3 17.88 -0.86 13.31
CA THR A 3 17.67 -0.38 11.95
C THR A 3 18.75 -1.00 11.07
N ILE A 4 18.42 -2.04 10.29
CA ILE A 4 19.32 -2.46 9.21
C ILE A 4 19.14 -1.43 8.09
N ALA A 5 20.08 -0.50 8.02
CA ALA A 5 20.18 0.46 6.93
C ALA A 5 20.84 -0.22 5.73
N LEU A 6 20.04 -0.88 4.89
CA LEU A 6 20.47 -1.18 3.52
C LEU A 6 20.22 0.10 2.71
N ASN A 7 21.17 1.04 2.69
CA ASN A 7 21.28 2.33 1.94
C ASN A 7 20.01 3.18 1.60
N CYS A 8 18.88 2.58 1.29
CA CYS A 8 17.58 3.12 0.89
C CYS A 8 16.40 2.65 1.78
N ILE A 9 16.62 1.68 2.67
CA ILE A 9 15.57 1.04 3.48
C ILE A 9 15.94 1.17 4.96
N SER A 10 15.00 1.66 5.77
CA SER A 10 15.04 1.50 7.22
C SER A 10 14.16 0.32 7.61
N VAL A 11 14.78 -0.81 7.92
CA VAL A 11 14.07 -1.96 8.50
C VAL A 11 14.06 -1.80 10.00
N GLU A 12 12.91 -1.54 10.62
CA GLU A 12 12.78 -1.58 12.08
C GLU A 12 12.69 -3.04 12.53
N LEU A 13 13.84 -3.65 12.79
CA LEU A 13 13.90 -4.99 13.35
C LEU A 13 13.83 -4.93 14.87
N ASN A 14 12.85 -5.61 15.47
CA ASN A 14 12.83 -5.82 16.92
C ASN A 14 13.88 -6.84 17.38
N ARG A 15 14.45 -7.64 16.47
CA ARG A 15 15.57 -8.58 16.66
C ARG A 15 16.32 -8.79 15.33
N PRO A 16 17.61 -9.18 15.31
CA PRO A 16 18.41 -9.35 14.07
C PRO A 16 17.90 -10.43 13.08
N GLU A 17 16.75 -11.04 13.33
CA GLU A 17 16.12 -12.04 12.48
C GLU A 17 14.92 -11.42 11.74
N PHE A 18 14.91 -11.51 10.40
CA PHE A 18 13.83 -10.98 9.57
C PHE A 18 12.46 -11.62 9.84
N SER A 19 12.42 -12.81 10.45
CA SER A 19 11.20 -13.48 10.94
C SER A 19 10.44 -12.65 11.99
N ALA A 20 11.13 -11.78 12.72
CA ALA A 20 10.56 -10.87 13.72
C ALA A 20 10.22 -9.48 13.14
N CYS A 21 10.43 -9.26 11.84
CA CYS A 21 10.13 -7.99 11.19
C CYS A 21 8.61 -7.79 11.10
N THR A 22 8.11 -6.76 11.78
CA THR A 22 6.68 -6.40 11.79
C THR A 22 6.42 -5.06 11.10
N ARG A 23 7.47 -4.27 10.84
CA ARG A 23 7.40 -2.96 10.21
C ARG A 23 8.57 -2.74 9.26
N LEU A 24 8.27 -2.28 8.05
CA LEU A 24 9.23 -1.94 7.01
C LEU A 24 8.97 -0.51 6.51
N ILE A 25 10.01 0.32 6.49
CA ILE A 25 9.92 1.71 6.04
C ILE A 25 10.93 1.95 4.93
N PHE A 26 10.43 2.29 3.76
CA PHE A 26 11.25 2.71 2.62
C PHE A 26 11.43 4.22 2.67
N LYS A 27 12.68 4.66 2.48
CA LYS A 27 13.01 6.09 2.36
C LYS A 27 13.08 6.53 0.90
N THR A 28 13.22 5.59 -0.02
CA THR A 28 13.25 5.82 -1.45
C THR A 28 12.51 4.69 -2.16
N ALA A 29 12.18 4.92 -3.43
CA ALA A 29 11.46 3.96 -4.25
C ALA A 29 12.22 2.62 -4.31
N PRO A 30 11.55 1.49 -4.01
CA PRO A 30 12.10 0.18 -4.30
C PRO A 30 12.36 0.04 -5.80
N ASN A 31 13.60 -0.30 -6.13
CA ASN A 31 14.01 -0.70 -7.48
C ASN A 31 13.97 -2.23 -7.63
N GLU A 32 14.13 -2.73 -8.86
CA GLU A 32 14.11 -4.17 -9.16
C GLU A 32 15.08 -4.98 -8.29
N LYS A 33 16.28 -4.46 -8.02
CA LYS A 33 17.27 -5.16 -7.17
C LYS A 33 16.78 -5.29 -5.73
N SER A 34 16.21 -4.22 -5.18
CA SER A 34 15.66 -4.24 -3.82
C SER A 34 14.45 -5.18 -3.73
N VAL A 35 13.56 -5.16 -4.72
CA VAL A 35 12.41 -6.06 -4.77
C VAL A 35 12.86 -7.51 -4.89
N ALA A 36 13.79 -7.81 -5.79
CA ALA A 36 14.36 -9.15 -5.93
C ALA A 36 14.99 -9.65 -4.63
N PHE A 37 15.73 -8.78 -3.91
CA PHE A 37 16.27 -9.10 -2.60
C PHE A 37 15.18 -9.42 -1.58
N PHE A 38 14.11 -8.62 -1.50
CA PHE A 38 13.00 -8.92 -0.59
C PHE A 38 12.27 -10.21 -0.97
N GLU A 39 12.07 -10.45 -2.26
CA GLU A 39 11.41 -11.64 -2.77
C GLU A 39 12.20 -12.92 -2.47
N SER A 40 13.52 -12.90 -2.70
CA SER A 40 14.38 -14.07 -2.52
C SER A 40 14.74 -14.35 -1.07
N GLU A 41 15.09 -13.32 -0.30
CA GLU A 41 15.67 -13.49 1.03
C GLU A 41 14.63 -13.42 2.16
N ILE A 42 13.53 -12.71 1.92
CA ILE A 42 12.69 -12.21 3.02
C ILE A 42 11.21 -12.56 2.84
N CYS A 43 10.69 -12.80 1.63
CA CYS A 43 9.25 -13.00 1.44
C CYS A 43 8.70 -14.21 2.23
N CYS A 44 9.43 -15.32 2.28
CA CYS A 44 9.06 -16.48 3.09
C CYS A 44 9.21 -16.25 4.61
N LYS A 45 9.92 -15.19 5.01
CA LYS A 45 10.19 -14.80 6.40
C LYS A 45 9.34 -13.61 6.88
N LEU A 46 8.75 -12.82 5.97
CA LEU A 46 7.90 -11.66 6.25
C LEU A 46 6.44 -12.03 6.55
N ASN A 47 6.14 -13.29 6.90
CA ASN A 47 4.79 -13.72 7.28
C ASN A 47 4.21 -12.90 8.45
N ASN A 48 5.07 -12.24 9.23
CA ASN A 48 4.72 -11.37 10.34
C ASN A 48 4.72 -9.88 10.01
N LEU A 49 5.03 -9.47 8.78
CA LEU A 49 5.04 -8.07 8.41
C LEU A 49 3.63 -7.50 8.48
N LYS A 50 3.44 -6.53 9.38
CA LYS A 50 2.13 -5.91 9.65
C LYS A 50 2.05 -4.49 9.11
N HIS A 51 3.17 -3.80 8.98
CA HIS A 51 3.24 -2.39 8.59
C HIS A 51 4.26 -2.18 7.48
N LEU A 52 3.82 -1.52 6.42
CA LEU A 52 4.67 -1.13 5.30
C LEU A 52 4.42 0.35 5.00
N ASP A 53 5.51 1.12 5.04
CA ASP A 53 5.50 2.56 4.80
C ASP A 53 6.45 2.89 3.65
N LEU A 54 5.90 3.50 2.59
CA LEU A 54 6.61 4.03 1.42
C LEU A 54 6.27 5.50 1.21
N ARG A 55 5.85 6.22 2.25
CA ARG A 55 5.48 7.63 2.14
C ARG A 55 6.61 8.46 1.51
N GLY A 56 6.27 9.30 0.52
CA GLY A 56 7.24 10.22 -0.08
C GLY A 56 8.42 9.52 -0.74
N SER A 57 8.30 8.23 -1.07
CA SER A 57 9.41 7.44 -1.60
C SER A 57 9.68 7.70 -3.09
N HIS A 58 8.91 8.58 -3.73
CA HIS A 58 8.96 8.83 -5.17
C HIS A 58 8.75 7.54 -5.99
N LEU A 59 7.81 6.69 -5.55
CA LEU A 59 7.56 5.40 -6.20
C LEU A 59 7.19 5.57 -7.68
N GLN A 60 6.32 6.54 -7.99
CA GLN A 60 5.80 6.80 -9.33
C GLN A 60 5.18 5.53 -9.94
N ILE A 61 4.81 5.60 -11.22
CA ILE A 61 4.27 4.46 -11.95
C ILE A 61 5.29 3.32 -12.12
N SER A 62 6.56 3.64 -12.36
CA SER A 62 7.61 2.66 -12.61
C SER A 62 7.93 1.84 -11.35
N GLY A 63 8.01 2.49 -10.19
CA GLY A 63 8.25 1.80 -8.93
C GLY A 63 7.07 0.92 -8.53
N ILE A 64 5.82 1.39 -8.67
CA ILE A 64 4.66 0.57 -8.28
C ILE A 64 4.51 -0.64 -9.21
N GLN A 65 4.83 -0.50 -10.50
CA GLN A 65 4.81 -1.61 -11.45
C GLN A 65 5.72 -2.76 -11.01
N ILE A 66 6.92 -2.46 -10.55
CA ILE A 66 7.87 -3.45 -10.03
C ILE A 66 7.39 -3.98 -8.67
N PHE A 67 6.87 -3.10 -7.82
CA PHE A 67 6.56 -3.42 -6.44
C PHE A 67 5.24 -4.19 -6.23
N THR A 68 4.31 -4.11 -7.19
CA THR A 68 2.96 -4.73 -7.09
C THR A 68 3.04 -6.24 -6.87
N GLY A 69 3.99 -6.93 -7.51
CA GLY A 69 4.19 -8.37 -7.36
C GLY A 69 4.60 -8.75 -5.93
N PHE A 70 5.53 -7.98 -5.35
CA PHE A 70 5.93 -8.14 -3.95
C PHE A 70 4.79 -7.81 -2.99
N LEU A 71 4.09 -6.69 -3.21
CA LEU A 71 2.98 -6.26 -2.36
C LEU A 71 1.87 -7.31 -2.28
N SER A 72 1.58 -8.00 -3.39
CA SER A 72 0.57 -9.06 -3.45
C SER A 72 0.88 -10.27 -2.54
N LYS A 73 2.14 -10.48 -2.17
CA LYS A 73 2.57 -11.59 -1.31
C LYS A 73 2.46 -11.25 0.19
N LEU A 74 2.19 -9.99 0.55
CA LEU A 74 2.12 -9.52 1.93
C LEU A 74 0.73 -9.69 2.55
N GLU A 75 0.14 -10.89 2.46
CA GLU A 75 -1.25 -11.15 2.88
C GLU A 75 -1.53 -10.85 4.36
N SER A 76 -0.49 -10.88 5.19
CA SER A 76 -0.53 -10.59 6.62
C SER A 76 -0.58 -9.09 6.95
N LEU A 77 -0.43 -8.20 5.95
CA LEU A 77 -0.26 -6.77 6.13
C LEU A 77 -1.54 -6.13 6.67
N THR A 78 -1.38 -5.28 7.68
CA THR A 78 -2.50 -4.57 8.34
C THR A 78 -2.45 -3.06 8.09
N HIS A 79 -1.28 -2.52 7.78
CA HIS A 79 -1.07 -1.10 7.54
C HIS A 79 -0.22 -0.91 6.30
N LEU A 80 -0.74 -0.16 5.33
CA LEU A 80 -0.05 0.24 4.11
C LEU A 80 -0.13 1.76 3.95
N CYS A 81 1.02 2.43 3.91
CA CYS A 81 1.12 3.86 3.59
C CYS A 81 1.88 4.04 2.27
N LEU A 82 1.20 4.58 1.27
CA LEU A 82 1.75 4.98 -0.03
C LEU A 82 1.56 6.49 -0.26
N LEU A 83 1.35 7.28 0.80
CA LEU A 83 1.16 8.74 0.73
C LEU A 83 2.26 9.41 -0.11
N ASP A 84 1.88 10.36 -0.97
CA ASP A 84 2.81 11.21 -1.74
C ASP A 84 3.80 10.42 -2.63
N ASN A 85 3.28 9.59 -3.53
CA ASN A 85 4.09 8.78 -4.45
C ASN A 85 3.80 9.02 -5.93
N ARG A 86 2.87 9.91 -6.28
CA ARG A 86 2.50 10.25 -7.68
C ARG A 86 2.25 9.01 -8.54
N LEU A 87 1.43 8.08 -8.04
CA LEU A 87 1.11 6.83 -8.73
C LEU A 87 0.36 7.08 -10.05
N GLY A 88 -0.47 8.12 -10.09
CA GLY A 88 -1.38 8.39 -11.19
C GLY A 88 -2.52 7.38 -11.28
N GLU A 89 -3.38 7.56 -12.28
CA GLU A 89 -4.48 6.64 -12.59
C GLU A 89 -3.97 5.21 -12.85
N GLU A 90 -2.94 5.08 -13.67
CA GLU A 90 -2.41 3.78 -14.07
C GLU A 90 -1.70 3.05 -12.92
N GLY A 91 -1.03 3.81 -12.03
CA GLY A 91 -0.52 3.25 -10.78
C GLY A 91 -1.62 2.74 -9.86
N ALA A 92 -2.79 3.40 -9.82
CA ALA A 92 -3.96 2.91 -9.08
C ALA A 92 -4.51 1.60 -9.68
N ARG A 93 -4.51 1.45 -11.01
CA ARG A 93 -4.87 0.21 -11.69
C ARG A 93 -3.93 -0.95 -11.32
N LEU A 94 -2.63 -0.71 -11.30
CA LEU A 94 -1.63 -1.70 -10.87
C LEU A 94 -1.81 -2.08 -9.40
N LEU A 95 -1.96 -1.08 -8.53
CA LEU A 95 -2.19 -1.29 -7.10
C LEU A 95 -3.48 -2.07 -6.81
N ALA A 96 -4.54 -1.86 -7.59
CA ALA A 96 -5.81 -2.56 -7.44
C ALA A 96 -5.66 -4.10 -7.47
N CYS A 97 -4.73 -4.61 -8.29
CA CYS A 97 -4.42 -6.03 -8.36
C CYS A 97 -3.79 -6.54 -7.05
N ALA A 98 -2.85 -5.80 -6.47
CA ALA A 98 -2.23 -6.17 -5.21
C ALA A 98 -3.20 -6.11 -4.02
N LEU A 99 -4.03 -5.06 -3.95
CA LEU A 99 -5.01 -4.87 -2.88
C LEU A 99 -6.03 -6.03 -2.77
N CYS A 100 -6.26 -6.79 -3.85
CA CYS A 100 -7.11 -7.98 -3.79
C CYS A 100 -6.60 -9.07 -2.83
N HIS A 101 -5.30 -9.10 -2.55
CA HIS A 101 -4.66 -10.08 -1.67
C HIS A 101 -4.50 -9.57 -0.23
N LEU A 102 -4.52 -8.24 -0.04
CA LEU A 102 -4.27 -7.58 1.25
C LEU A 102 -5.52 -7.49 2.13
N THR A 103 -6.27 -8.58 2.25
CA THR A 103 -7.58 -8.62 2.94
C THR A 103 -7.53 -8.34 4.45
N GLN A 104 -6.32 -8.36 5.04
CA GLN A 104 -6.08 -8.08 6.45
C GLN A 104 -5.85 -6.59 6.76
N LEU A 105 -5.88 -5.72 5.75
CA LEU A 105 -5.68 -4.29 5.94
C LEU A 105 -6.72 -3.67 6.88
N VAL A 106 -6.20 -2.91 7.84
CA VAL A 106 -6.92 -2.08 8.81
C VAL A 106 -6.72 -0.60 8.48
N HIS A 107 -5.54 -0.24 7.97
CA HIS A 107 -5.19 1.13 7.57
C HIS A 107 -4.61 1.14 6.15
N LEU A 108 -5.18 1.99 5.30
CA LEU A 108 -4.70 2.23 3.95
C LEU A 108 -4.63 3.74 3.70
N ASP A 109 -3.43 4.24 3.42
CA ASP A 109 -3.19 5.64 3.08
C ASP A 109 -2.64 5.75 1.66
N LEU A 110 -3.46 6.32 0.78
CA LEU A 110 -3.19 6.58 -0.62
C LEU A 110 -3.24 8.07 -0.94
N GLY A 111 -3.13 8.96 0.06
CA GLY A 111 -3.21 10.40 -0.17
C GLY A 111 -2.15 10.91 -1.16
N TRP A 112 -2.44 12.02 -1.83
CA TRP A 112 -1.48 12.75 -2.68
C TRP A 112 -0.81 11.88 -3.76
N ASN A 113 -1.59 11.04 -4.44
CA ASN A 113 -1.07 10.11 -5.45
C ASN A 113 -1.53 10.41 -6.88
N GLU A 114 -2.22 11.54 -7.10
CA GLU A 114 -2.70 11.94 -8.43
C GLU A 114 -3.59 10.85 -9.08
N ILE A 115 -4.29 10.04 -8.27
CA ILE A 115 -5.07 8.88 -8.74
C ILE A 115 -6.17 9.31 -9.72
N GLY A 116 -6.82 10.45 -9.45
CA GLY A 116 -7.86 10.99 -10.31
C GLY A 116 -9.18 10.21 -10.25
N ALA A 117 -10.15 10.76 -11.00
CA ALA A 117 -11.50 10.27 -11.17
C ALA A 117 -11.60 8.82 -11.69
N GLU A 118 -10.83 8.49 -12.73
CA GLU A 118 -10.86 7.17 -13.35
C GLU A 118 -9.97 6.18 -12.57
N GLY A 119 -8.87 6.64 -11.98
CA GLY A 119 -8.01 5.82 -11.12
C GLY A 119 -8.75 5.20 -9.94
N VAL A 120 -9.61 5.97 -9.28
CA VAL A 120 -10.34 5.48 -8.09
C VAL A 120 -11.40 4.42 -8.44
N VAL A 121 -11.86 4.39 -9.69
CA VAL A 121 -12.75 3.34 -10.18
C VAL A 121 -12.07 1.98 -10.14
N TRP A 122 -10.79 1.91 -10.47
CA TRP A 122 -10.00 0.68 -10.39
C TRP A 122 -9.87 0.17 -8.95
N LEU A 123 -9.81 1.09 -7.99
CA LEU A 123 -9.70 0.77 -6.57
C LEU A 123 -11.03 0.32 -5.94
N ALA A 124 -12.18 0.62 -6.55
CA ALA A 124 -13.49 0.32 -5.97
C ALA A 124 -13.66 -1.18 -5.65
N ARG A 125 -13.40 -2.06 -6.62
CA ARG A 125 -13.57 -3.52 -6.43
C ARG A 125 -12.66 -4.09 -5.31
N PRO A 126 -11.33 -3.87 -5.29
CA PRO A 126 -10.50 -4.38 -4.21
C PRO A 126 -10.85 -3.76 -2.86
N LEU A 127 -11.15 -2.45 -2.77
CA LEU A 127 -11.53 -1.80 -1.51
C LEU A 127 -12.77 -2.47 -0.88
N SER A 128 -13.76 -2.87 -1.68
CA SER A 128 -14.96 -3.56 -1.20
C SER A 128 -14.69 -4.92 -0.52
N LYS A 129 -13.50 -5.48 -0.72
CA LYS A 129 -13.06 -6.75 -0.10
C LYS A 129 -12.30 -6.53 1.21
N LEU A 130 -11.86 -5.31 1.52
CA LEU A 130 -11.08 -5.00 2.72
C LEU A 130 -11.99 -4.90 3.96
N ARG A 131 -12.64 -5.99 4.35
CA ARG A 131 -13.65 -6.02 5.42
C ARG A 131 -13.13 -5.67 6.82
N ARG A 132 -11.80 -5.64 7.00
CA ARG A 132 -11.13 -5.22 8.23
C ARG A 132 -10.72 -3.75 8.23
N LEU A 133 -10.92 -3.02 7.14
CA LEU A 133 -10.46 -1.65 6.98
C LEU A 133 -11.20 -0.72 7.95
N GLU A 134 -10.44 -0.02 8.78
CA GLU A 134 -10.94 0.95 9.76
C GLU A 134 -10.59 2.39 9.35
N ARG A 135 -9.52 2.56 8.56
CA ARG A 135 -9.04 3.87 8.10
C ARG A 135 -8.67 3.82 6.62
N LEU A 136 -9.25 4.72 5.83
CA LEU A 136 -8.92 4.94 4.42
C LEU A 136 -8.64 6.43 4.19
N ALA A 137 -7.44 6.74 3.70
CA ALA A 137 -7.09 8.09 3.27
C ALA A 137 -6.84 8.14 1.76
N LEU A 138 -7.54 9.07 1.10
CA LEU A 138 -7.52 9.33 -0.33
C LEU A 138 -7.48 10.84 -0.62
N CYS A 139 -7.19 11.68 0.38
CA CYS A 139 -7.05 13.13 0.23
C CYS A 139 -6.01 13.52 -0.84
N GLY A 140 -6.20 14.66 -1.50
CA GLY A 140 -5.26 15.14 -2.50
C GLY A 140 -5.16 14.28 -3.78
N ASN A 141 -6.18 13.47 -4.09
CA ASN A 141 -6.20 12.63 -5.31
C ASN A 141 -7.06 13.15 -6.46
N GLY A 142 -7.66 14.34 -6.34
CA GLY A 142 -8.45 14.92 -7.43
C GLY A 142 -9.68 14.10 -7.81
N LEU A 143 -10.38 13.49 -6.84
CA LEU A 143 -11.48 12.55 -7.05
C LEU A 143 -12.81 13.20 -7.52
N ARG A 144 -12.79 14.38 -8.13
CA ARG A 144 -13.98 15.19 -8.43
C ARG A 144 -14.75 14.66 -9.66
N SER A 145 -15.48 13.54 -9.56
CA SER A 145 -16.36 13.03 -10.65
C SER A 145 -17.22 11.81 -10.28
N ASN A 146 -17.86 11.19 -11.29
CA ASN A 146 -18.55 9.89 -11.29
C ASN A 146 -17.79 8.74 -10.58
N GLY A 147 -16.45 8.79 -10.50
CA GLY A 147 -15.65 7.81 -9.78
C GLY A 147 -16.05 7.68 -8.30
N MET A 148 -16.56 8.78 -7.72
CA MET A 148 -17.03 8.81 -6.33
C MET A 148 -18.26 7.94 -6.06
N CYS A 149 -19.17 7.82 -7.02
CA CYS A 149 -20.35 6.95 -6.85
C CYS A 149 -19.91 5.48 -6.74
N ARG A 150 -18.93 5.06 -7.56
CA ARG A 150 -18.36 3.71 -7.51
C ARG A 150 -17.57 3.48 -6.23
N LEU A 151 -16.80 4.47 -5.79
CA LEU A 151 -16.10 4.41 -4.50
C LEU A 151 -17.10 4.29 -3.34
N ALA A 152 -18.13 5.13 -3.30
CA ALA A 152 -19.16 5.08 -2.26
C ALA A 152 -19.84 3.70 -2.18
N ALA A 153 -20.23 3.13 -3.33
CA ALA A 153 -20.79 1.79 -3.39
C ALA A 153 -19.81 0.71 -2.90
N ALA A 154 -18.50 0.86 -3.19
CA ALA A 154 -17.47 -0.04 -2.72
C ALA A 154 -17.19 0.07 -1.21
N LEU A 155 -17.38 1.25 -0.61
CA LEU A 155 -17.16 1.49 0.82
C LEU A 155 -18.40 1.17 1.67
N ALA A 156 -19.61 1.22 1.10
CA ALA A 156 -20.86 0.89 1.78
C ALA A 156 -20.84 -0.44 2.60
N PRO A 157 -20.22 -1.54 2.13
CA PRO A 157 -20.20 -2.79 2.88
C PRO A 157 -19.06 -2.88 3.92
N LEU A 158 -18.26 -1.83 4.11
CA LEU A 158 -17.15 -1.78 5.07
C LEU A 158 -17.62 -1.30 6.44
N ALA A 159 -18.30 -2.19 7.17
CA ALA A 159 -18.90 -1.87 8.48
C ALA A 159 -17.91 -1.44 9.58
N ARG A 160 -16.60 -1.64 9.38
CA ARG A 160 -15.55 -1.25 10.33
C ARG A 160 -14.90 0.08 9.99
N LEU A 161 -15.19 0.68 8.84
CA LEU A 161 -14.58 1.94 8.41
C LEU A 161 -15.03 3.08 9.34
N GLN A 162 -14.11 3.60 10.13
CA GLN A 162 -14.35 4.66 11.12
C GLN A 162 -13.79 6.00 10.65
N HIS A 163 -12.75 5.98 9.82
CA HIS A 163 -12.13 7.19 9.30
C HIS A 163 -11.98 7.09 7.79
N LEU A 164 -12.60 8.04 7.10
CA LEU A 164 -12.55 8.19 5.66
C LEU A 164 -12.14 9.63 5.35
N ASP A 165 -10.96 9.80 4.75
CA ASP A 165 -10.46 11.09 4.28
C ASP A 165 -10.45 11.13 2.75
N LEU A 166 -11.18 12.07 2.16
CA LEU A 166 -11.39 12.21 0.72
C LEU A 166 -11.03 13.60 0.18
N GLY A 167 -10.61 14.54 1.05
CA GLY A 167 -10.40 15.96 0.70
C GLY A 167 -8.94 16.27 0.44
#